data_AF-A0A1U6J9F1-F1
#
_entry.id   AF-A0A1U6J9F1-F1
#
_cell.length_a   1.000
_cell.length_b   1.000
_cell.length_c   1.000
_cell.angle_alpha   90.00
_cell.angle_beta   90.00
_cell.angle_gamma   90.00
#
_symmetry.space_group_name_H-M   'P 1'
#
loop_
_entity.id
_entity.type
_entity.pdbx_description
1 polymer ?
#
loop_
_entity_poly.entity_id
_entity_poly.type
_entity_poly.pdbx_seq_one_letter_code
_entity_poly.pdbx_strand_id
1 'polypeptide(L)' 'MCGIVGYVGRPVDGVIDGHSALDVVLEGLRRLEYRGYDSAGVAVVSQGAIESRKKSGKL' A
#
# COMPACT_ATOMS: atom_id res chain seq x y z
N MET A 1 -5.68 16.42 -4.64
CA MET A 1 -4.45 16.49 -3.82
C MET A 1 -3.84 15.09 -3.80
N CYS A 2 -2.52 14.93 -3.71
CA CYS A 2 -1.87 13.61 -3.77
C CYS A 2 -1.21 13.24 -2.43
N GLY A 3 -1.02 11.94 -2.19
CA GLY A 3 -0.34 11.39 -1.03
C GLY A 3 0.42 10.11 -1.41
N ILE A 4 1.60 9.91 -0.84
CA ILE A 4 2.44 8.74 -1.12
C ILE A 4 2.80 8.08 0.20
N VAL A 5 2.69 6.75 0.23
CA VAL A 5 3.15 5.91 1.34
C VAL A 5 4.02 4.81 0.74
N GLY A 6 5.15 4.55 1.37
CA GLY A 6 6.05 3.45 1.02
C GLY A 6 6.43 2.69 2.28
N TYR A 7 6.65 1.40 2.13
CA TYR A 7 7.09 0.53 3.21
C TYR A 7 8.17 -0.42 2.69
N VAL A 8 9.24 -0.56 3.47
CA VAL A 8 10.35 -1.47 3.20
C VAL A 8 10.67 -2.21 4.50
N GLY A 9 10.68 -3.54 4.44
CA GLY A 9 11.11 -4.39 5.55
C GLY A 9 11.53 -5.75 5.03
N ARG A 10 12.07 -6.61 5.90
CA ARG A 10 12.50 -7.98 5.56
C ARG A 10 11.40 -8.97 5.96
N PRO A 11 10.60 -9.49 5.02
CA PRO A 11 9.56 -10.44 5.37
C PRO A 11 10.16 -11.78 5.79
N VAL A 12 9.57 -12.38 6.82
CA VAL A 12 9.67 -13.81 7.10
C VAL A 12 8.34 -14.41 6.64
N ASP A 13 8.38 -15.32 5.68
CA ASP A 13 7.18 -15.94 5.08
C ASP A 13 6.14 -14.95 4.52
N GLY A 14 6.60 -13.84 3.95
CA GLY A 14 5.74 -12.81 3.34
C GLY A 14 5.10 -11.84 4.34
N VAL A 15 5.43 -11.96 5.63
CA VAL A 15 4.93 -11.13 6.72
C VAL A 15 6.11 -10.47 7.46
N ILE A 16 5.97 -9.23 7.89
CA ILE A 16 6.94 -8.48 8.70
C ILE A 16 6.25 -8.07 9.98
N ASP A 17 6.75 -8.52 11.14
CA ASP A 17 6.18 -8.21 12.45
C ASP A 17 4.67 -8.47 12.55
N GLY A 18 4.18 -9.52 11.89
CA GLY A 18 2.75 -9.88 11.85
C GLY A 18 1.92 -9.16 10.79
N HIS A 19 2.50 -8.27 9.98
CA HIS A 19 1.81 -7.51 8.94
C HIS A 19 2.39 -7.74 7.54
N SER A 20 1.54 -7.79 6.51
CA SER A 20 2.04 -7.78 5.13
C SER A 20 2.44 -6.36 4.71
N ALA A 21 3.33 -6.24 3.73
CA ALA A 21 3.68 -4.93 3.15
C ALA A 21 2.44 -4.20 2.58
N LEU A 22 1.46 -4.96 2.08
CA LEU A 22 0.19 -4.42 1.59
C LEU A 22 -0.61 -3.76 2.72
N ASP A 23 -0.74 -4.42 3.88
CA ASP A 23 -1.52 -3.89 5.02
C ASP A 23 -0.97 -2.56 5.51
N VAL A 24 0.35 -2.46 5.62
CA VAL A 24 1.03 -1.24 6.07
C VAL A 24 0.77 -0.08 5.11
N VAL A 25 0.90 -0.32 3.79
CA VAL A 25 0.68 0.72 2.78
C VAL A 25 -0.79 1.12 2.73
N LEU A 26 -1.73 0.18 2.78
CA LEU A 26 -3.16 0.47 2.80
C LEU A 26 -3.55 1.32 4.02
N GLU A 27 -3.05 0.98 5.21
CA GLU A 27 -3.30 1.75 6.42
C GLU A 27 -2.71 3.17 6.35
N GLY A 28 -1.50 3.30 5.81
CA GLY A 28 -0.92 4.62 5.56
C GLY A 28 -1.75 5.45 4.57
N LEU A 29 -2.25 4.84 3.49
CA LEU A 29 -3.12 5.52 2.53
C LEU A 29 -4.45 5.97 3.17
N ARG A 30 -5.08 5.13 4.00
CA ARG A 30 -6.28 5.53 4.78
C ARG A 30 -6.03 6.78 5.62
N ARG A 31 -4.86 6.87 6.27
CA ARG A 31 -4.46 8.06 7.04
C ARG A 31 -4.26 9.30 6.19
N LEU A 32 -4.09 9.16 4.87
CA LEU A 32 -3.99 10.28 3.94
C LEU A 32 -5.35 10.66 3.31
N GLU A 33 -6.44 9.94 3.58
CA GLU A 33 -7.77 10.23 2.99
C GLU A 33 -8.29 11.63 3.27
N TYR A 34 -7.94 12.20 4.42
CA TYR A 34 -8.32 13.55 4.80
C TYR A 34 -7.85 14.62 3.79
N ARG A 35 -6.81 14.31 3.00
CA ARG A 35 -6.29 15.19 1.94
C ARG A 35 -7.19 15.29 0.72
N GLY A 36 -8.11 14.32 0.54
CA GLY A 36 -8.98 14.25 -0.62
C GLY A 36 -8.24 13.83 -1.88
N TYR A 37 -8.38 12.54 -2.22
CA TYR A 37 -7.96 11.96 -3.49
C TYR A 37 -9.17 11.35 -4.22
N ASP A 38 -9.10 11.41 -5.55
CA ASP A 38 -10.08 10.94 -6.52
C ASP A 38 -9.79 9.52 -7.02
N SER A 39 -8.62 8.97 -6.68
CA SER A 39 -8.21 7.60 -6.98
C SER A 39 -7.12 7.13 -6.03
N ALA A 40 -6.91 5.82 -5.97
CA ALA A 40 -5.82 5.20 -5.21
C ALA A 40 -5.19 4.03 -5.98
N GLY A 41 -3.95 3.72 -5.63
CA GLY A 41 -3.22 2.60 -6.20
C GLY A 41 -2.12 2.11 -5.26
N VAL A 42 -1.81 0.82 -5.38
CA VAL A 42 -0.73 0.17 -4.63
C VAL A 42 0.10 -0.69 -5.58
N ALA A 43 1.38 -0.83 -5.27
CA ALA A 43 2.29 -1.76 -5.91
C ALA A 43 3.08 -2.49 -4.84
N VAL A 44 3.15 -3.82 -4.93
CA VAL A 44 3.86 -4.69 -3.98
C VAL A 44 4.71 -5.70 -4.73
N VAL A 45 5.80 -6.14 -4.11
CA VAL A 45 6.59 -7.25 -4.63
C VAL A 45 5.94 -8.56 -4.17
N SER A 46 5.55 -9.40 -5.12
CA SER A 46 4.91 -10.71 -4.92
C SER A 46 5.60 -11.72 -5.83
N GLN A 47 6.05 -12.85 -5.28
CA GLN A 47 6.70 -13.93 -6.05
C GLN A 47 7.86 -13.47 -6.96
N GLY A 48 8.64 -12.47 -6.54
CA GLY A 48 9.75 -11.93 -7.32
C GLY A 48 9.35 -10.99 -8.45
N ALA A 49 8.06 -10.67 -8.61
CA ALA A 49 7.52 -9.72 -9.56
C ALA A 49 6.82 -8.55 -8.85
N ILE A 50 6.61 -7.44 -9.56
CA ILE A 50 5.80 -6.34 -9.07
C ILE A 50 4.35 -6.57 -9.49
N GLU A 51 3.46 -6.66 -8.52
CA GLU A 51 2.02 -6.61 -8.74
C GLU A 51 1.48 -5.24 -8.38
N SER A 52 0.57 -4.72 -9.21
CA SER A 52 -0.09 -3.45 -8.96
C SER A 52 -1.60 -3.54 -9.13
N ARG A 53 -2.32 -2.72 -8.38
CA ARG A 53 -3.78 -2.54 -8.49
C ARG A 53 -4.11 -1.06 -8.30
N LYS A 54 -5.08 -0.57 -9.06
CA LYS A 54 -5.56 0.82 -9.04
C LYS A 54 -7.09 0.84 -9.10
N LYS A 55 -7.70 1.81 -8.44
CA LYS A 55 -9.15 1.98 -8.40
C LYS A 55 -9.48 3.48 -8.33
N SER A 56 -10.50 3.90 -9.06
CA SER A 56 -11.06 5.25 -8.93
C SER A 56 -11.91 5.36 -7.66
N GLY A 57 -11.92 6.54 -7.05
CA GLY A 57 -12.57 6.81 -5.76
C GLY A 57 -11.65 6.60 -4.56
N LYS A 58 -12.25 6.65 -3.38
CA LYS A 58 -11.58 6.40 -2.10
C LYS A 58 -11.29 4.90 -1.92
N LEU A 59 -10.42 4.58 -0.96
CA LEU A 59 -9.93 3.20 -0.73
C LEU A 59 -11.11 2.25 -0.50
#